data_AF-A0A9X8YNH7-F1
#
_entry.id   AF-A0A9X8YNH7-F1
#
_cell.length_a   1.000
_cell.length_b   1.000
_cell.length_c   1.000
_cell.angle_alpha   90.00
_cell.angle_beta   90.00
_cell.angle_gamma   90.00
#
_symmetry.space_group_name_H-M   'P 1'
#
loop_
_entity.id
_entity.type
_entity.pdbx_description
1 polymer ?
#
loop_
_entity_poly.entity_id
_entity_poly.type
_entity_poly.pdbx_seq_one_letter_code
_entity_poly.pdbx_strand_id
1 'polypeptide(L)'
;LGQGVSIAAGMALSHRLAGRRNRVFSILGDGELNEGQCWEAFQFIAHHNLNNLTLFIDYNKQQLDGALDEVIQPFDLAAKFRAFGFEVQTIKGDDIAALLAAVAPARGGEQRPLAIVLDSIKGQGVTYLENLSNSHHLRLTPDVQLEIEKAIA
;
A
#
# COMPACT_ATOMS: atom_id res chain seq x y z
N LEU A 1 -5.85 -11.58 5.77
CA LEU A 1 -5.01 -10.38 5.52
C LEU A 1 -5.48 -9.28 6.48
N GLY A 2 -4.82 -8.13 6.59
CA GLY A 2 -5.34 -6.95 7.29
C GLY A 2 -4.87 -6.72 8.73
N GLN A 3 -4.31 -7.72 9.42
CA GLN A 3 -3.84 -7.54 10.81
C GLN A 3 -2.67 -6.55 10.92
N GLY A 4 -1.85 -6.46 9.86
CA GLY A 4 -0.62 -5.66 9.85
C GLY A 4 -0.85 -4.18 10.10
N VAL A 5 -1.92 -3.61 9.52
CA VAL A 5 -2.21 -2.17 9.71
C VAL A 5 -2.69 -1.85 11.12
N SER A 6 -3.45 -2.74 11.76
CA SER A 6 -3.85 -2.59 13.17
C SER A 6 -2.63 -2.61 14.10
N ILE A 7 -1.66 -3.50 13.82
CA ILE A 7 -0.39 -3.55 14.54
C ILE A 7 0.40 -2.26 14.31
N ALA A 8 0.49 -1.79 13.06
CA ALA A 8 1.19 -0.55 12.71
C ALA A 8 0.58 0.68 13.41
N ALA A 9 -0.75 0.76 13.51
CA ALA A 9 -1.46 1.79 14.24
C ALA A 9 -1.09 1.77 15.74
N GLY A 10 -1.06 0.57 16.36
CA GLY A 10 -0.63 0.40 17.74
C GLY A 10 0.83 0.83 17.97
N MET A 11 1.74 0.47 17.06
CA MET A 11 3.14 0.91 17.11
C MET A 11 3.27 2.44 17.00
N ALA A 12 2.55 3.06 16.06
CA ALA A 12 2.58 4.50 15.84
C ALA A 12 2.06 5.27 17.06
N LEU A 13 0.95 4.81 17.65
CA LEU A 13 0.42 5.37 18.88
C LEU A 13 1.39 5.20 20.05
N SER A 14 1.98 4.01 20.21
CA SER A 14 2.97 3.73 21.26
C SER A 14 4.18 4.66 21.15
N HIS A 15 4.72 4.87 19.94
CA HIS A 15 5.83 5.80 19.73
C HIS A 15 5.48 7.22 20.12
N ARG A 16 4.29 7.70 19.75
CA ARG A 16 3.83 9.04 20.14
C ARG A 16 3.68 9.19 21.65
N LEU A 17 3.04 8.23 22.32
CA LEU A 17 2.87 8.24 23.78
C LEU A 17 4.22 8.21 24.52
N ALA A 18 5.22 7.53 23.96
CA ALA A 18 6.57 7.48 24.49
C ALA A 18 7.45 8.69 24.10
N GLY A 19 6.90 9.71 23.42
CA GLY A 19 7.67 10.87 22.96
C GLY A 19 8.74 10.55 21.90
N ARG A 20 8.65 9.39 21.24
CA ARG A 20 9.61 8.94 20.23
C ARG A 20 9.27 9.54 18.87
N ARG A 21 10.31 9.95 18.13
CA ARG A 21 10.20 10.56 16.79
C ARG A 21 10.21 9.53 15.65
N ASN A 22 10.07 8.25 15.97
CA ASN A 22 10.05 7.17 15.00
C ASN A 22 8.84 7.30 14.07
N ARG A 23 9.06 7.01 12.79
CA ARG A 23 8.01 6.88 11.77
C ARG A 23 7.68 5.41 11.57
N VAL A 24 6.41 5.12 11.38
CA VAL A 24 5.90 3.79 11.05
C VAL A 24 5.43 3.81 9.61
N PHE A 25 5.73 2.74 8.87
CA PHE A 25 5.27 2.54 7.51
C PHE A 25 4.55 1.19 7.45
N SER A 26 3.43 1.14 6.73
CA SER A 26 2.68 -0.09 6.49
C SER A 26 2.34 -0.17 5.01
N ILE A 27 2.61 -1.33 4.42
CA ILE A 27 2.29 -1.63 3.02
C ILE A 27 1.13 -2.62 3.05
N LEU A 28 0.08 -2.31 2.31
CA LEU A 28 -1.11 -3.12 2.18
C LEU A 28 -1.34 -3.44 0.71
N GLY A 29 -1.83 -4.65 0.43
CA GLY A 29 -2.35 -4.96 -0.89
C GLY A 29 -3.72 -4.31 -1.11
N ASP A 30 -4.04 -3.91 -2.34
CA ASP A 30 -5.40 -3.49 -2.71
C ASP A 30 -6.45 -4.56 -2.40
N GLY A 31 -6.12 -5.83 -2.61
CA GLY A 31 -6.98 -6.95 -2.26
C GLY A 31 -7.11 -7.23 -0.76
N GLU A 32 -6.11 -6.85 0.03
CA GLU A 32 -6.17 -6.91 1.49
C GLU A 32 -7.19 -5.92 2.06
N LEU A 33 -7.55 -4.87 1.32
CA LEU A 33 -8.57 -3.90 1.72
C LEU A 33 -10.00 -4.46 1.68
N ASN A 34 -10.20 -5.68 1.17
CA ASN A 34 -11.48 -6.38 1.31
C ASN A 34 -11.77 -6.79 2.77
N GLU A 35 -10.74 -6.85 3.61
CA GLU A 35 -10.87 -7.18 5.03
C GLU A 35 -11.46 -5.99 5.80
N GLY A 36 -12.58 -6.20 6.50
CA GLY A 36 -13.25 -5.18 7.31
C GLY A 36 -12.33 -4.51 8.32
N GLN A 37 -11.42 -5.29 8.92
CA GLN A 37 -10.48 -4.81 9.95
C GLN A 37 -9.56 -3.69 9.43
N CYS A 38 -9.24 -3.64 8.14
CA CYS A 38 -8.44 -2.57 7.56
C CYS A 38 -9.15 -1.21 7.74
N TRP A 39 -10.46 -1.18 7.48
CA TRP A 39 -11.28 0.02 7.60
C TRP A 39 -11.43 0.48 9.06
N GLU A 40 -11.59 -0.46 10.00
CA GLU A 40 -11.56 -0.16 11.44
C GLU A 40 -10.22 0.47 11.85
N ALA A 41 -9.10 -0.08 11.36
CA ALA A 41 -7.77 0.48 11.62
C ALA A 41 -7.62 1.88 11.01
N PHE A 42 -8.10 2.12 9.79
CA PHE A 42 -8.06 3.45 9.16
C PHE A 42 -8.84 4.48 9.96
N GLN A 43 -10.02 4.11 10.48
CA GLN A 43 -10.81 4.98 11.35
C GLN A 43 -10.04 5.33 12.62
N PHE A 44 -9.43 4.35 13.26
CA PHE A 44 -8.60 4.54 14.46
C PHE A 44 -7.39 5.46 14.19
N ILE A 45 -6.68 5.23 13.09
CA ILE A 45 -5.50 6.01 12.67
C ILE A 45 -5.88 7.49 12.48
N ALA A 46 -6.98 7.76 11.79
CA ALA A 46 -7.44 9.11 11.53
C ALA A 46 -8.00 9.79 12.79
N HIS A 47 -8.82 9.08 13.58
CA HIS A 47 -9.36 9.58 14.86
C HIS A 47 -8.25 10.05 15.80
N HIS A 48 -7.18 9.27 15.90
CA HIS A 48 -6.03 9.62 16.73
C HIS A 48 -5.03 10.55 16.04
N ASN A 49 -5.24 10.96 14.79
CA ASN A 49 -4.30 11.72 13.97
C ASN A 49 -2.86 11.15 14.04
N LEU A 50 -2.69 9.85 13.74
CA LEU A 50 -1.39 9.18 13.75
C LEU A 50 -0.56 9.55 12.53
N ASN A 51 -0.16 10.82 12.42
CA ASN A 51 0.60 11.35 11.29
C ASN A 51 2.07 10.90 11.23
N ASN A 52 2.55 10.20 12.26
CA ASN A 52 3.80 9.46 12.23
C ASN A 52 3.68 8.08 11.54
N LEU A 53 2.48 7.68 11.12
CA LEU A 53 2.23 6.49 10.29
C LEU A 53 1.90 6.90 8.85
N THR A 54 2.59 6.29 7.88
CA THR A 54 2.26 6.40 6.45
C THR A 54 1.85 5.03 5.91
N LEU A 55 0.72 5.01 5.21
CA LEU A 55 0.19 3.81 4.55
C LEU A 55 0.56 3.83 3.07
N PHE A 56 1.00 2.70 2.55
CA PHE A 56 1.12 2.45 1.12
C PHE A 56 0.10 1.40 0.73
N ILE A 57 -0.72 1.71 -0.26
CA ILE A 57 -1.66 0.78 -0.85
C ILE A 57 -1.09 0.38 -2.20
N ASP A 58 -0.57 -0.84 -2.30
CA ASP A 58 -0.14 -1.41 -3.56
C ASP A 58 -1.37 -1.72 -4.41
N TYR A 59 -1.73 -0.76 -5.27
CA TYR A 59 -2.85 -0.85 -6.18
C TYR A 59 -2.36 -1.44 -7.51
N ASN A 60 -2.18 -2.76 -7.52
CA ASN A 60 -1.70 -3.55 -8.66
C ASN A 60 -2.83 -4.24 -9.46
N LYS A 61 -4.07 -4.12 -8.99
CA LYS A 61 -5.33 -4.55 -9.62
C LYS A 61 -5.47 -6.07 -9.75
N GLN A 62 -4.67 -6.87 -9.05
CA GLN A 62 -4.71 -8.33 -9.14
C GLN A 62 -4.73 -9.03 -7.78
N GLN A 63 -5.71 -9.92 -7.60
CA GLN A 63 -5.83 -10.82 -6.45
C GLN A 63 -5.40 -12.25 -6.80
N LEU A 64 -5.73 -13.21 -5.92
CA LEU A 64 -5.49 -14.64 -6.18
C LEU A 64 -6.43 -15.17 -7.28
N ASP A 65 -7.71 -14.81 -7.21
CA ASP A 65 -8.77 -15.38 -8.04
C ASP A 65 -9.08 -14.56 -9.31
N GLY A 66 -8.33 -13.47 -9.56
CA GLY A 66 -8.48 -12.67 -10.78
C GLY A 66 -8.17 -11.19 -10.59
N ALA A 67 -8.66 -10.38 -11.53
CA ALA A 67 -8.60 -8.93 -11.45
C ALA A 67 -9.42 -8.44 -10.25
N LEU A 68 -8.92 -7.38 -9.61
CA LEU A 68 -9.51 -6.87 -8.37
C LEU A 68 -10.98 -6.46 -8.55
N ASP A 69 -11.34 -5.84 -9.67
CA ASP A 69 -12.70 -5.38 -9.96
C ASP A 69 -13.69 -6.49 -10.30
N GLU A 70 -13.21 -7.60 -10.86
CA GLU A 70 -13.99 -8.82 -11.09
C GLU A 70 -14.29 -9.57 -9.80
N VAL A 71 -13.35 -9.55 -8.84
CA VAL A 71 -13.53 -10.22 -7.54
C VAL A 71 -14.35 -9.34 -6.60
N ILE A 72 -13.85 -8.15 -6.23
CA ILE A 72 -14.56 -7.14 -5.43
C ILE A 72 -14.08 -5.74 -5.86
N GLN A 73 -14.96 -5.00 -6.53
CA GLN A 73 -14.66 -3.65 -6.99
C GLN A 73 -14.22 -2.72 -5.84
N PRO A 74 -13.00 -2.13 -5.93
CA PRO A 74 -12.46 -1.28 -4.87
C PRO A 74 -13.07 0.13 -4.87
N PHE A 75 -13.76 0.50 -5.96
CA PHE A 75 -14.23 1.86 -6.25
C PHE A 75 -13.06 2.87 -6.16
N ASP A 76 -13.34 4.12 -5.80
CA ASP A 76 -12.31 5.14 -5.63
C ASP A 76 -11.62 5.00 -4.25
N LEU A 77 -10.47 4.33 -4.25
CA LEU A 77 -9.63 4.19 -3.05
C LEU A 77 -9.25 5.55 -2.46
N ALA A 78 -8.89 6.52 -3.29
CA ALA A 78 -8.44 7.82 -2.82
C ALA A 78 -9.59 8.59 -2.13
N ALA A 79 -10.80 8.54 -2.70
CA ALA A 79 -11.99 9.10 -2.07
C ALA A 79 -12.33 8.40 -0.74
N LYS A 80 -12.21 7.07 -0.68
CA LYS A 80 -12.42 6.31 0.57
C LYS A 80 -11.45 6.77 1.66
N PHE A 81 -10.14 6.81 1.40
CA PHE A 81 -9.17 7.29 2.39
C PHE A 81 -9.40 8.75 2.81
N ARG A 82 -9.73 9.64 1.86
CA ARG A 82 -10.09 11.03 2.18
C ARG A 82 -11.32 11.11 3.10
N ALA A 83 -12.35 10.28 2.86
CA ALA A 83 -13.54 10.20 3.70
C ALA A 83 -13.24 9.75 5.13
N PHE A 84 -12.24 8.89 5.32
CA PHE A 84 -11.76 8.50 6.65
C PHE A 84 -10.89 9.57 7.34
N GLY A 85 -10.44 10.62 6.63
CA GLY A 85 -9.66 11.72 7.19
C GLY A 85 -8.16 11.65 6.90
N PHE A 86 -7.75 10.95 5.84
CA PHE A 86 -6.35 10.93 5.40
C PHE A 86 -6.04 12.07 4.42
N GLU A 87 -4.77 12.49 4.43
CA GLU A 87 -4.15 13.07 3.24
C GLU A 87 -3.86 11.93 2.26
N VAL A 88 -4.15 12.12 0.97
CA VAL A 88 -4.00 11.05 -0.03
C VAL A 88 -3.23 11.53 -1.25
N GLN A 89 -2.21 10.76 -1.63
CA GLN A 89 -1.49 10.93 -2.89
C GLN A 89 -1.57 9.65 -3.71
N THR A 90 -1.86 9.78 -5.00
CA THR A 90 -1.73 8.66 -5.95
C THR A 90 -0.43 8.84 -6.70
N ILE A 91 0.44 7.83 -6.66
CA ILE A 91 1.79 7.89 -7.23
C ILE A 91 1.96 6.67 -8.13
N LYS A 92 2.57 6.87 -9.31
CA LYS A 92 2.89 5.78 -10.23
C LYS A 92 3.90 4.83 -9.59
N GLY A 93 3.68 3.52 -9.66
CA GLY A 93 4.44 2.50 -8.92
C GLY A 93 5.95 2.47 -9.19
N ASP A 94 6.39 2.89 -10.38
CA ASP A 94 7.80 2.98 -10.77
C ASP A 94 8.40 4.41 -10.63
N ASP A 95 7.63 5.39 -10.16
CA ASP A 95 8.13 6.75 -9.92
C ASP A 95 8.74 6.88 -8.51
N ILE A 96 9.98 6.40 -8.39
CA ILE A 96 10.76 6.43 -7.15
C ILE A 96 10.98 7.88 -6.67
N ALA A 97 11.14 8.84 -7.59
CA ALA A 97 11.38 10.23 -7.24
C ALA A 97 10.15 10.86 -6.56
N ALA A 98 8.96 10.63 -7.13
CA ALA A 98 7.70 11.07 -6.52
C ALA A 98 7.47 10.38 -5.17
N LEU A 99 7.76 9.08 -5.07
CA LEU A 99 7.64 8.33 -3.81
C LEU A 99 8.54 8.91 -2.72
N LEU A 100 9.81 9.17 -3.03
CA LEU A 100 10.76 9.79 -2.10
C LEU A 100 10.30 11.20 -1.70
N ALA A 101 9.83 12.00 -2.64
CA ALA A 101 9.32 13.34 -2.36
C ALA A 101 8.12 13.32 -1.42
N ALA A 102 7.24 12.32 -1.55
CA ALA A 102 6.06 12.18 -0.70
C ALA A 102 6.39 11.80 0.75
N VAL A 103 7.40 10.96 0.97
CA VAL A 103 7.70 10.37 2.29
C VAL A 103 8.92 10.97 3.00
N ALA A 104 9.77 11.70 2.29
CA ALA A 104 10.93 12.35 2.89
C ALA A 104 10.54 13.33 4.02
N PRO A 105 9.54 14.21 3.86
CA PRO A 105 9.10 15.09 4.94
C PRO A 105 8.49 14.31 6.11
N ALA A 106 9.00 14.52 7.31
CA ALA A 106 8.29 14.09 8.51
C ALA A 106 6.99 14.88 8.65
N ARG A 107 5.89 14.21 9.02
CA ARG A 107 4.60 14.86 9.28
C ARG A 107 4.43 15.08 10.79
N GLY A 108 3.77 16.15 11.18
CA GLY A 108 3.51 16.48 12.57
C GLY A 108 2.43 17.55 12.76
N GLY A 109 2.16 17.89 14.02
CA GLY A 109 1.10 18.84 14.38
C GLY A 109 -0.27 18.40 13.87
N GLU A 110 -0.98 19.33 13.23
CA GLU A 110 -2.34 19.12 12.68
C GLU A 110 -2.35 18.45 11.29
N GLN A 111 -1.18 18.07 10.75
CA GLN A 111 -1.15 17.35 9.47
C GLN A 111 -1.83 15.99 9.62
N ARG A 112 -2.70 15.65 8.67
CA ARG A 112 -3.40 14.35 8.60
C ARG A 112 -2.42 13.20 8.32
N PRO A 113 -2.76 11.95 8.75
CA PRO A 113 -2.05 10.76 8.33
C PRO A 113 -2.05 10.63 6.80
N LEU A 114 -0.96 10.09 6.25
CA LEU A 114 -0.77 9.99 4.81
C LEU A 114 -1.07 8.57 4.33
N ALA A 115 -1.92 8.45 3.32
CA ALA A 115 -2.07 7.26 2.51
C ALA A 115 -1.55 7.53 1.09
N ILE A 116 -0.67 6.66 0.61
CA ILE A 116 -0.16 6.69 -0.76
C ILE A 116 -0.80 5.52 -1.49
N VAL A 117 -1.61 5.82 -2.50
CA VAL A 117 -2.08 4.81 -3.46
C VAL A 117 -1.00 4.66 -4.50
N LEU A 118 -0.27 3.55 -4.46
CA LEU A 118 0.76 3.20 -5.43
C LEU A 118 0.09 2.54 -6.62
N ASP A 119 -0.08 3.31 -7.70
CA ASP A 119 -0.63 2.87 -8.97
C ASP A 119 0.42 2.02 -9.71
N SER A 120 0.51 0.75 -9.33
CA SER A 120 1.55 -0.20 -9.75
C SER A 120 1.00 -1.22 -10.76
N ILE A 121 1.92 -2.00 -11.33
CA ILE A 121 1.61 -3.18 -12.14
C ILE A 121 2.22 -4.38 -11.43
N LYS A 122 1.48 -5.49 -11.32
CA LYS A 122 2.03 -6.69 -10.68
C LYS A 122 3.15 -7.28 -11.54
N GLY A 123 4.32 -7.45 -10.94
CA GLY A 123 5.53 -7.88 -11.67
C GLY A 123 6.16 -6.77 -12.52
N GLN A 124 5.88 -5.50 -12.22
CA GLN A 124 6.39 -4.35 -12.96
C GLN A 124 7.91 -4.43 -13.19
N GLY A 125 8.33 -4.17 -14.43
CA GLY A 125 9.72 -4.25 -14.88
C GLY A 125 10.07 -5.58 -15.54
N VAL A 126 9.22 -6.62 -15.44
CA VAL A 126 9.39 -7.88 -16.17
C VAL A 126 8.17 -8.11 -17.05
N THR A 127 8.27 -7.75 -18.34
CA THR A 127 7.13 -7.80 -19.29
C THR A 127 6.42 -9.16 -19.33
N TYR A 128 7.16 -10.26 -19.15
CA TYR A 128 6.54 -11.59 -19.04
C TYR A 128 5.57 -11.69 -17.85
N LEU A 129 5.95 -11.18 -16.67
CA LEU A 129 5.13 -11.24 -15.45
C LEU A 129 3.97 -10.25 -15.48
N GLU A 130 4.17 -9.06 -16.06
CA GLU A 130 3.12 -8.05 -16.23
C GLU A 130 1.94 -8.57 -17.07
N ASN A 131 2.23 -9.44 -18.05
CA ASN A 131 1.24 -10.02 -18.95
C ASN A 131 0.64 -11.34 -18.45
N LEU A 132 1.05 -11.87 -17.30
CA LEU A 132 0.43 -13.05 -16.73
C LEU A 132 -0.97 -12.70 -16.21
N SER A 133 -1.95 -13.51 -16.59
CA SER A 133 -3.32 -13.43 -16.05
C SER A 133 -3.38 -13.70 -14.54
N ASN A 134 -2.42 -14.44 -14.00
CA ASN A 134 -2.25 -14.64 -12.57
C ASN A 134 -0.77 -14.84 -12.22
N SER A 135 -0.19 -13.86 -11.53
CA SER A 135 1.16 -13.92 -10.98
C SER A 135 1.19 -13.93 -9.45
N HIS A 136 0.04 -14.15 -8.79
CA HIS A 136 -0.07 -14.10 -7.32
C HIS A 136 0.76 -15.19 -6.62
N HIS A 137 0.80 -16.40 -7.20
CA HIS A 137 1.63 -17.50 -6.72
C HIS A 137 2.53 -18.01 -7.85
N LEU A 138 3.52 -17.20 -8.23
CA LEU A 138 4.48 -17.54 -9.26
C LEU A 138 5.39 -18.69 -8.81
N ARG A 139 5.49 -19.75 -9.62
CA ARG A 139 6.53 -20.78 -9.48
C ARG A 139 7.72 -20.39 -10.35
N LEU A 140 8.92 -20.38 -9.77
CA LEU A 140 10.17 -20.14 -10.49
C LEU A 140 10.58 -21.40 -11.25
N THR A 141 9.94 -21.66 -12.39
CA THR A 141 10.43 -22.64 -13.36
C THR A 141 11.65 -22.07 -14.09
N PRO A 142 12.50 -22.91 -14.72
CA PRO A 142 13.65 -22.43 -15.49
C PRO A 142 13.29 -21.36 -16.54
N ASP A 143 12.14 -21.50 -17.21
CA ASP A 143 11.67 -20.54 -18.20
C ASP A 143 11.30 -19.19 -17.56
N VAL A 144 10.58 -19.21 -16.43
CA VAL A 144 10.22 -17.98 -15.70
C VAL A 144 11.48 -17.28 -15.18
N GLN A 145 12.45 -18.04 -14.68
CA GLN A 145 13.73 -17.51 -14.23
C GLN A 145 14.48 -16.83 -15.38
N LEU A 146 14.54 -17.46 -16.54
CA LEU A 146 15.19 -16.89 -17.73
C LEU A 146 14.53 -15.56 -18.15
N GLU A 147 13.20 -15.47 -18.11
CA GLU A 147 12.49 -14.22 -18.44
C GLU A 147 12.77 -13.09 -17.43
N ILE A 148 12.90 -13.42 -16.14
CA ILE A 148 13.30 -12.45 -15.11
C ILE A 148 14.75 -12.00 -15.33
N GLU A 149 15.67 -12.92 -15.59
CA GLU A 149 17.09 -12.62 -15.81
C GLU A 149 17.29 -11.70 -17.03
N LYS A 150 16.54 -11.91 -18.12
CA LYS A 150 16.55 -11.04 -19.31
C LYS A 150 16.11 -9.60 -19.00
N ALA A 151 15.23 -9.41 -18.02
CA ALA A 151 14.72 -8.08 -17.67
C ALA A 151 15.67 -7.30 -16.74
N ILE A 152 16.57 -8.00 -16.05
CA ILE A 152 17.53 -7.40 -15.10
C ILE A 152 18.90 -7.15 -15.75
N ALA A 153 19.24 -7.89 -16.82
CA ALA A 153 20.49 -7.77 -17.57
C ALA A 153 20.54 -6.52 -18.47
#